data_AF-A0A258ESC5-F1
#
_entry.id   AF-A0A258ESC5-F1
#
_cell.length_a   1.000
_cell.length_b   1.000
_cell.length_c   1.000
_cell.angle_alpha   90.00
_cell.angle_beta   90.00
_cell.angle_gamma   90.00
#
_symmetry.space_group_name_H-M   'P 1'
#
loop_
_entity.id
_entity.type
_entity.pdbx_description
1 polymer ?
#
loop_
_entity_poly.entity_id
_entity_poly.type
_entity_poly.pdbx_seq_one_letter_code
_entity_poly.pdbx_strand_id
1 'polypeptide(L)'
;MTLTQLALLLFLSFFQKEGPIYRAENQVTLKASSEAEVGKEYLFEDKLYLVVDDSLLREAIKSESDLSRLITTKVTDMSYLFYMSPLKDPQISEWDVSNVKTMTWMFGLAPIINPDLSHWDTRSVVDFSDMFNGAKKFQGDISGWNTSSGERFNGMFFETEFNGYLNDWDMSSAKNLSGMFDDAKQFNQPLDKWNTSSVEDMGGMFAEAISFDQDISMWDVRKVNVMTNMFRNAVNFKRDLSVWEVPLIKLAPEDFAANSPVISPVWDSSVEWSFSGYYFLGALVILLISVFWFTQKRKPSDDVLTVEKDDYESLKVFLNQKNSDQLTRAELDEILGITQKTMESQKRARSNFIKKFNSSGHGEIIRIRDEFDSRSFNYQVIWKKSK
;
A
#
# COMPACT_ATOMS: atom_id res chain seq x y z
N MET A 1 -47.28 6.78 -44.94
CA MET A 1 -46.60 7.59 -43.91
C MET A 1 -45.60 8.48 -44.60
N THR A 2 -45.68 9.80 -44.45
CA THR A 2 -44.74 10.71 -45.12
C THR A 2 -43.38 10.69 -44.41
N LEU A 3 -42.30 11.08 -45.12
CA LEU A 3 -40.96 11.23 -44.51
C LEU A 3 -40.98 12.15 -43.28
N THR A 4 -41.85 13.16 -43.28
CA THR A 4 -42.10 14.04 -42.13
C THR A 4 -42.82 13.35 -40.98
N GLN A 5 -43.76 12.43 -41.24
CA GLN A 5 -44.39 11.62 -40.20
C GLN A 5 -43.42 10.58 -39.62
N LEU A 6 -42.56 9.98 -40.45
CA LEU A 6 -41.50 9.07 -40.01
C LEU A 6 -40.44 9.81 -39.17
N ALA A 7 -40.03 11.00 -39.62
CA ALA A 7 -39.11 11.86 -38.88
C ALA A 7 -39.72 12.35 -37.57
N LEU A 8 -41.01 12.71 -37.54
CA LEU A 8 -41.71 13.12 -36.32
C LEU A 8 -41.92 11.94 -35.35
N LEU A 9 -42.20 10.73 -35.85
CA LEU A 9 -42.26 9.52 -35.03
C LEU A 9 -40.89 9.14 -34.46
N LEU A 10 -39.81 9.28 -35.25
CA LEU A 10 -38.44 9.13 -34.78
C LEU A 10 -38.09 10.23 -33.75
N PHE A 11 -38.46 11.48 -34.01
CA PHE A 11 -38.24 12.59 -33.08
C PHE A 11 -39.04 12.41 -31.77
N LEU A 12 -40.27 11.91 -31.84
CA LEU A 12 -41.11 11.61 -30.68
C LEU A 12 -40.66 10.36 -29.94
N SER A 13 -40.08 9.35 -30.62
CA SER A 13 -39.45 8.21 -29.94
C SER A 13 -38.18 8.60 -29.20
N PHE A 14 -37.49 9.66 -29.63
CA PHE A 14 -36.39 10.27 -28.87
C PHE A 14 -36.86 11.08 -27.65
N PHE A 15 -38.15 11.45 -27.58
CA PHE A 15 -38.76 12.20 -26.47
C PHE A 15 -39.84 11.39 -25.75
N GLN A 16 -39.75 10.06 -25.75
CA GLN A 16 -40.56 9.27 -24.83
C GLN A 16 -40.07 9.60 -23.43
N LYS A 17 -40.83 10.48 -22.74
CA LYS A 17 -40.59 10.84 -21.35
C LYS A 17 -40.39 9.54 -20.59
N GLU A 18 -39.17 9.30 -20.12
CA GLU A 18 -38.83 8.06 -19.42
C GLU A 18 -39.84 7.90 -18.28
N GLY A 19 -40.46 6.73 -18.20
CA GLY A 19 -41.36 6.43 -17.09
C GLY A 19 -40.63 6.56 -15.74
N PRO A 20 -41.34 6.42 -14.62
CA PRO A 20 -40.72 6.44 -13.30
C PRO A 20 -39.54 5.46 -13.16
N ILE A 21 -39.57 4.35 -13.92
CA ILE A 21 -38.48 3.39 -14.09
C ILE A 21 -38.12 3.30 -15.57
N TYR A 22 -36.82 3.19 -15.86
CA TYR A 22 -36.29 2.98 -17.20
C TYR A 22 -35.03 2.11 -17.17
N ARG A 23 -34.67 1.56 -18.34
CA ARG A 23 -33.46 0.76 -18.55
C ARG A 23 -32.30 1.66 -18.96
N ALA A 24 -31.15 1.54 -18.30
CA ALA A 24 -29.97 2.34 -18.57
C ALA A 24 -29.34 2.00 -19.93
N GLU A 25 -28.38 2.82 -20.38
CA GLU A 25 -27.69 2.65 -21.66
C GLU A 25 -27.00 1.27 -21.80
N ASN A 26 -26.50 0.71 -20.70
CA ASN A 26 -25.88 -0.63 -20.66
C ASN A 26 -26.86 -1.80 -20.87
N GLN A 27 -28.17 -1.52 -21.01
CA GLN A 27 -29.26 -2.48 -21.20
C GLN A 27 -29.50 -3.47 -20.05
N VAL A 28 -28.76 -3.37 -18.94
CA VAL A 28 -28.87 -4.27 -17.79
C VAL A 28 -29.47 -3.53 -16.59
N THR A 29 -28.90 -2.38 -16.23
CA THR A 29 -29.28 -1.64 -15.03
C THR A 29 -30.66 -1.01 -15.17
N LEU A 30 -31.49 -1.14 -14.13
CA LEU A 30 -32.76 -0.43 -14.02
C LEU A 30 -32.60 0.80 -13.12
N LYS A 31 -33.07 1.95 -13.59
CA LYS A 31 -32.95 3.23 -12.89
C LYS A 31 -34.31 3.86 -12.61
N ALA A 32 -34.38 4.61 -11.52
CA ALA A 32 -35.49 5.50 -11.21
C ALA A 32 -35.25 6.88 -11.83
N SER A 33 -36.28 7.46 -12.44
CA SER A 33 -36.24 8.86 -12.88
C SER A 33 -36.36 9.82 -11.70
N SER A 34 -36.33 11.12 -11.98
CA SER A 34 -36.61 12.15 -10.96
C SER A 34 -38.06 12.11 -10.45
N GLU A 35 -38.97 11.47 -11.19
CA GLU A 35 -40.41 11.39 -10.86
C GLU A 35 -40.74 10.17 -9.98
N ALA A 36 -39.84 9.20 -9.86
CA ALA A 36 -40.02 8.03 -9.02
C ALA A 36 -39.81 8.36 -7.53
N GLU A 37 -40.83 8.05 -6.73
CA GLU A 37 -40.85 8.25 -5.28
C GLU A 37 -40.38 7.00 -4.55
N VAL A 38 -39.59 7.19 -3.49
CA VAL A 38 -39.16 6.13 -2.58
C VAL A 38 -40.37 5.48 -1.90
N GLY A 39 -40.37 4.15 -1.79
CA GLY A 39 -41.47 3.37 -1.20
C GLY A 39 -42.66 3.14 -2.11
N LYS A 40 -42.60 3.58 -3.38
CA LYS A 40 -43.61 3.30 -4.39
C LYS A 40 -43.18 2.17 -5.32
N GLU A 41 -44.17 1.39 -5.73
CA GLU A 41 -44.01 0.40 -6.79
C GLU A 41 -44.43 0.97 -8.13
N TYR A 42 -43.67 0.65 -9.18
CA TYR A 42 -44.01 1.01 -10.55
C TYR A 42 -43.96 -0.23 -11.44
N LEU A 43 -44.86 -0.26 -12.43
CA LEU A 43 -44.90 -1.31 -13.44
C LEU A 43 -43.85 -1.03 -14.53
N PHE A 44 -42.97 -2.00 -14.77
CA PHE A 44 -41.99 -1.97 -15.86
C PHE A 44 -41.86 -3.38 -16.44
N GLU A 45 -42.01 -3.52 -17.77
CA GLU A 45 -41.94 -4.82 -18.48
C GLU A 45 -42.78 -5.92 -17.78
N ASP A 46 -44.04 -5.61 -17.46
CA ASP A 46 -45.02 -6.50 -16.82
C ASP A 46 -44.68 -6.96 -15.39
N LYS A 47 -43.73 -6.29 -14.72
CA LYS A 47 -43.33 -6.57 -13.33
C LYS A 47 -43.43 -5.31 -12.48
N LEU A 48 -43.81 -5.48 -11.22
CA LEU A 48 -43.75 -4.41 -10.22
C LEU A 48 -42.35 -4.34 -9.62
N TYR A 49 -41.85 -3.12 -9.50
CA TYR A 49 -40.55 -2.81 -8.93
C TYR A 49 -40.69 -1.73 -7.86
N LEU A 50 -40.12 -1.96 -6.68
CA LEU A 50 -40.12 -1.04 -5.55
C LEU A 50 -38.90 -0.12 -5.62
N VAL A 51 -39.12 1.19 -5.60
CA VAL A 51 -38.04 2.18 -5.47
C VAL A 51 -37.63 2.27 -4.01
N VAL A 52 -36.35 2.02 -3.73
CA VAL A 52 -35.82 1.98 -2.36
C VAL A 52 -34.74 3.04 -2.14
N ASP A 53 -34.68 3.55 -0.91
CA ASP A 53 -33.54 4.27 -0.37
C ASP A 53 -32.71 3.34 0.54
N ASP A 54 -31.71 3.89 1.22
CA ASP A 54 -30.84 3.15 2.14
C ASP A 54 -31.63 2.37 3.23
N SER A 55 -32.73 2.95 3.72
CA SER A 55 -33.51 2.36 4.82
C SER A 55 -34.38 1.21 4.32
N LEU A 56 -35.13 1.44 3.24
CA LEU A 56 -36.00 0.42 2.66
C LEU A 56 -35.21 -0.74 2.06
N LEU A 57 -34.02 -0.50 1.51
CA LEU A 57 -33.16 -1.57 1.02
C LEU A 57 -32.74 -2.53 2.15
N ARG A 58 -32.36 -1.98 3.31
CA ARG A 58 -31.99 -2.78 4.49
C ARG A 58 -33.19 -3.57 5.03
N GLU A 59 -34.38 -2.97 5.00
CA GLU A 59 -35.62 -3.67 5.37
C GLU A 59 -35.95 -4.81 4.40
N ALA A 60 -35.80 -4.58 3.10
CA ALA A 60 -36.03 -5.59 2.05
C ALA A 60 -35.09 -6.80 2.22
N ILE A 61 -33.81 -6.58 2.54
CA ILE A 61 -32.85 -7.65 2.79
C ILE A 61 -33.20 -8.41 4.08
N LYS A 62 -33.54 -7.71 5.16
CA LYS A 62 -33.90 -8.33 6.44
C LYS A 62 -35.19 -9.15 6.36
N SER A 63 -36.11 -8.73 5.50
CA SER A 63 -37.39 -9.43 5.27
C SER A 63 -37.28 -10.57 4.25
N GLU A 64 -36.08 -10.85 3.71
CA GLU A 64 -35.86 -11.85 2.66
C GLU A 64 -36.75 -11.63 1.43
N SER A 65 -37.00 -10.35 1.10
CA SER A 65 -37.76 -9.96 -0.09
C SER A 65 -37.04 -10.33 -1.39
N ASP A 66 -37.76 -10.40 -2.51
CA ASP A 66 -37.18 -10.58 -3.84
C ASP A 66 -36.36 -9.34 -4.24
N LEU A 67 -35.04 -9.43 -4.05
CA LEU A 67 -34.09 -8.35 -4.32
C LEU A 67 -34.01 -7.96 -5.80
N SER A 68 -34.45 -8.84 -6.72
CA SER A 68 -34.52 -8.56 -8.16
C SER A 68 -35.65 -7.59 -8.54
N ARG A 69 -36.51 -7.22 -7.58
CA ARG A 69 -37.63 -6.28 -7.74
C ARG A 69 -37.37 -4.90 -7.16
N LEU A 70 -36.11 -4.58 -6.86
CA LEU A 70 -35.75 -3.30 -6.26
C LEU A 70 -35.09 -2.36 -7.27
N ILE A 71 -35.43 -1.08 -7.20
CA ILE A 71 -34.74 0.00 -7.92
C ILE A 71 -33.92 0.80 -6.91
N THR A 72 -32.60 0.74 -7.05
CA THR A 72 -31.64 1.24 -6.05
C THR A 72 -31.06 2.61 -6.39
N THR A 73 -31.56 3.31 -7.41
CA THR A 73 -31.02 4.63 -7.82
C THR A 73 -30.97 5.66 -6.71
N LYS A 74 -31.81 5.56 -5.68
CA LYS A 74 -31.85 6.49 -4.54
C LYS A 74 -30.98 6.05 -3.36
N VAL A 75 -30.25 4.95 -3.48
CA VAL A 75 -29.36 4.39 -2.46
C VAL A 75 -27.99 5.07 -2.56
N THR A 76 -27.45 5.46 -1.41
CA THR A 76 -26.15 6.10 -1.25
C THR A 76 -25.19 5.31 -0.36
N ASP A 77 -25.71 4.42 0.50
CA ASP A 77 -24.91 3.62 1.43
C ASP A 77 -25.27 2.13 1.34
N MET A 78 -24.34 1.33 0.82
CA MET A 78 -24.46 -0.12 0.74
C MET A 78 -23.57 -0.86 1.75
N SER A 79 -23.12 -0.17 2.80
CA SER A 79 -22.25 -0.75 3.81
C SER A 79 -22.98 -1.88 4.55
N TYR A 80 -22.28 -3.01 4.73
CA TYR A 80 -22.74 -4.21 5.45
C TYR A 80 -24.02 -4.90 4.92
N LEU A 81 -24.50 -4.60 3.71
CA LEU A 81 -25.79 -5.14 3.23
C LEU A 81 -25.86 -6.68 3.23
N PHE A 82 -24.76 -7.35 2.86
CA PHE A 82 -24.65 -8.81 2.82
C PHE A 82 -23.57 -9.34 3.77
N TYR A 83 -23.15 -8.56 4.76
CA TYR A 83 -22.14 -8.99 5.73
C TYR A 83 -22.59 -10.27 6.45
N MET A 84 -21.77 -11.33 6.36
CA MET A 84 -22.07 -12.67 6.88
C MET A 84 -23.41 -13.26 6.39
N SER A 85 -24.01 -12.71 5.32
CA SER A 85 -25.29 -13.18 4.80
C SER A 85 -25.15 -14.61 4.27
N PRO A 86 -26.14 -15.50 4.50
CA PRO A 86 -26.10 -16.85 3.92
C PRO A 86 -26.42 -16.88 2.42
N LEU A 87 -26.83 -15.74 1.82
CA LEU A 87 -27.20 -15.64 0.41
C LEU A 87 -25.97 -15.87 -0.49
N LYS A 88 -26.04 -16.91 -1.32
CA LYS A 88 -24.97 -17.25 -2.27
C LYS A 88 -25.05 -16.46 -3.57
N ASP A 89 -26.27 -16.19 -4.02
CA ASP A 89 -26.57 -15.43 -5.24
C ASP A 89 -27.77 -14.52 -4.95
N PRO A 90 -27.53 -13.23 -4.67
CA PRO A 90 -28.59 -12.29 -4.32
C PRO A 90 -29.33 -11.71 -5.53
N GLN A 91 -28.97 -12.08 -6.78
CA GLN A 91 -29.65 -11.62 -8.00
C GLN A 91 -29.71 -10.08 -8.15
N ILE A 92 -28.54 -9.43 -7.99
CA ILE A 92 -28.38 -7.96 -7.90
C ILE A 92 -27.72 -7.31 -9.12
N SER A 93 -27.61 -8.02 -10.24
CA SER A 93 -26.94 -7.52 -11.44
C SER A 93 -27.61 -6.30 -12.06
N GLU A 94 -28.94 -6.18 -11.94
CA GLU A 94 -29.72 -5.05 -12.47
C GLU A 94 -29.69 -3.80 -11.56
N TRP A 95 -29.08 -3.88 -10.38
CA TRP A 95 -29.04 -2.76 -9.44
C TRP A 95 -28.26 -1.57 -10.00
N ASP A 96 -28.78 -0.38 -9.71
CA ASP A 96 -28.11 0.88 -9.97
C ASP A 96 -27.30 1.30 -8.74
N VAL A 97 -25.97 1.34 -8.89
CA VAL A 97 -25.04 1.78 -7.85
C VAL A 97 -24.41 3.15 -8.15
N SER A 98 -24.87 3.85 -9.19
CA SER A 98 -24.24 5.10 -9.67
C SER A 98 -24.27 6.26 -8.67
N ASN A 99 -25.12 6.19 -7.64
CA ASN A 99 -25.20 7.16 -6.55
C ASN A 99 -24.57 6.68 -5.23
N VAL A 100 -24.11 5.43 -5.16
CA VAL A 100 -23.52 4.85 -3.95
C VAL A 100 -22.18 5.50 -3.65
N LYS A 101 -21.96 5.83 -2.38
CA LYS A 101 -20.75 6.47 -1.86
C LYS A 101 -19.88 5.50 -1.05
N THR A 102 -20.48 4.51 -0.42
CA THR A 102 -19.78 3.53 0.42
C THR A 102 -20.34 2.12 0.21
N MET A 103 -19.43 1.15 0.11
CA MET A 103 -19.70 -0.28 0.03
C MET A 103 -18.94 -1.05 1.12
N THR A 104 -18.59 -0.37 2.21
CA THR A 104 -17.78 -0.91 3.30
C THR A 104 -18.37 -2.22 3.84
N TRP A 105 -17.58 -3.30 3.89
CA TRP A 105 -18.01 -4.63 4.36
C TRP A 105 -19.24 -5.22 3.63
N MET A 106 -19.62 -4.72 2.45
CA MET A 106 -20.89 -5.10 1.79
C MET A 106 -21.05 -6.63 1.64
N PHE A 107 -20.01 -7.36 1.27
CA PHE A 107 -20.00 -8.82 1.11
C PHE A 107 -19.05 -9.52 2.08
N GLY A 108 -18.58 -8.84 3.12
CA GLY A 108 -17.57 -9.38 4.02
C GLY A 108 -18.08 -10.65 4.74
N LEU A 109 -17.22 -11.66 4.82
CA LEU A 109 -17.47 -12.99 5.38
C LEU A 109 -18.67 -13.74 4.76
N ALA A 110 -19.23 -13.23 3.65
CA ALA A 110 -20.34 -13.88 2.96
C ALA A 110 -19.82 -15.06 2.12
N PRO A 111 -20.53 -16.20 2.06
CA PRO A 111 -20.24 -17.31 1.16
C PRO A 111 -20.77 -17.02 -0.25
N ILE A 112 -20.72 -15.76 -0.70
CA ILE A 112 -21.26 -15.31 -1.98
C ILE A 112 -20.47 -15.94 -3.14
N ILE A 113 -21.16 -16.39 -4.18
CA ILE A 113 -20.56 -17.07 -5.33
C ILE A 113 -20.89 -16.26 -6.58
N ASN A 114 -19.91 -15.46 -7.02
CA ASN A 114 -19.85 -14.82 -8.33
C ASN A 114 -21.15 -14.16 -8.81
N PRO A 115 -21.74 -13.23 -8.02
CA PRO A 115 -22.78 -12.37 -8.57
C PRO A 115 -22.19 -11.62 -9.77
N ASP A 116 -22.97 -11.42 -10.82
CA ASP A 116 -22.55 -10.57 -11.93
C ASP A 116 -22.62 -9.11 -11.50
N LEU A 117 -21.44 -8.51 -11.28
CA LEU A 117 -21.25 -7.12 -10.88
C LEU A 117 -20.59 -6.28 -11.99
N SER A 118 -20.39 -6.87 -13.18
CA SER A 118 -19.56 -6.28 -14.24
C SER A 118 -20.15 -4.99 -14.82
N HIS A 119 -21.46 -4.79 -14.70
CA HIS A 119 -22.20 -3.65 -15.22
C HIS A 119 -22.38 -2.50 -14.22
N TRP A 120 -21.90 -2.65 -12.99
CA TRP A 120 -22.05 -1.64 -11.94
C TRP A 120 -21.21 -0.39 -12.23
N ASP A 121 -21.86 0.78 -12.24
CA ASP A 121 -21.19 2.08 -12.35
C ASP A 121 -20.71 2.57 -10.98
N THR A 122 -19.49 2.21 -10.60
CA THR A 122 -18.91 2.50 -9.29
C THR A 122 -18.27 3.89 -9.17
N ARG A 123 -18.41 4.77 -10.19
CA ARG A 123 -17.69 6.06 -10.25
C ARG A 123 -17.91 6.99 -9.06
N SER A 124 -19.01 6.80 -8.34
CA SER A 124 -19.40 7.61 -7.17
C SER A 124 -18.87 7.06 -5.85
N VAL A 125 -18.38 5.82 -5.83
CA VAL A 125 -18.00 5.12 -4.60
C VAL A 125 -16.64 5.63 -4.16
N VAL A 126 -16.58 6.07 -2.91
CA VAL A 126 -15.39 6.62 -2.25
C VAL A 126 -14.76 5.59 -1.32
N ASP A 127 -15.57 4.71 -0.74
CA ASP A 127 -15.14 3.74 0.27
C ASP A 127 -15.51 2.30 -0.13
N PHE A 128 -14.48 1.51 -0.46
CA PHE A 128 -14.55 0.09 -0.79
C PHE A 128 -13.98 -0.79 0.34
N SER A 129 -13.73 -0.21 1.52
CA SER A 129 -13.03 -0.90 2.61
C SER A 129 -13.70 -2.22 2.96
N ASP A 130 -12.91 -3.28 3.01
CA ASP A 130 -13.35 -4.63 3.42
C ASP A 130 -14.52 -5.21 2.61
N MET A 131 -14.83 -4.67 1.42
CA MET A 131 -16.03 -5.04 0.66
C MET A 131 -16.17 -6.56 0.46
N PHE A 132 -15.06 -7.27 0.22
CA PHE A 132 -15.00 -8.73 0.06
C PHE A 132 -14.13 -9.42 1.13
N ASN A 133 -13.87 -8.75 2.26
CA ASN A 133 -13.03 -9.30 3.34
C ASN A 133 -13.56 -10.66 3.80
N GLY A 134 -12.75 -11.71 3.66
CA GLY A 134 -13.08 -13.09 4.00
C GLY A 134 -14.20 -13.72 3.16
N ALA A 135 -14.61 -13.11 2.05
CA ALA A 135 -15.50 -13.69 1.06
C ALA A 135 -14.74 -14.73 0.21
N LYS A 136 -14.35 -15.84 0.84
CA LYS A 136 -13.34 -16.79 0.35
C LYS A 136 -13.52 -17.27 -1.08
N LYS A 137 -14.77 -17.36 -1.56
CA LYS A 137 -15.09 -17.90 -2.90
C LYS A 137 -15.35 -16.85 -3.97
N PHE A 138 -15.21 -15.56 -3.64
CA PHE A 138 -15.47 -14.50 -4.59
C PHE A 138 -14.45 -14.52 -5.74
N GLN A 139 -14.94 -14.64 -6.97
CA GLN A 139 -14.18 -14.60 -8.23
C GLN A 139 -14.93 -13.78 -9.30
N GLY A 140 -15.81 -12.87 -8.89
CA GLY A 140 -16.61 -12.07 -9.81
C GLY A 140 -15.73 -11.12 -10.64
N ASP A 141 -16.14 -10.85 -11.88
CA ASP A 141 -15.45 -9.87 -12.73
C ASP A 141 -15.81 -8.45 -12.29
N ILE A 142 -14.78 -7.73 -11.87
CA ILE A 142 -14.82 -6.32 -11.44
C ILE A 142 -13.75 -5.49 -12.16
N SER A 143 -13.18 -6.02 -13.23
CA SER A 143 -12.10 -5.37 -13.99
C SER A 143 -12.56 -4.06 -14.65
N GLY A 144 -13.84 -3.96 -15.02
CA GLY A 144 -14.45 -2.79 -15.67
C GLY A 144 -14.96 -1.69 -14.72
N TRP A 145 -14.78 -1.85 -13.40
CA TRP A 145 -15.24 -0.85 -12.44
C TRP A 145 -14.49 0.48 -12.59
N ASN A 146 -15.21 1.59 -12.44
CA ASN A 146 -14.61 2.91 -12.37
C ASN A 146 -14.27 3.24 -10.91
N THR A 147 -12.98 3.24 -10.58
CA THR A 147 -12.46 3.48 -9.22
C THR A 147 -11.89 4.88 -9.02
N SER A 148 -12.06 5.80 -9.98
CA SER A 148 -11.36 7.11 -9.97
C SER A 148 -11.68 7.99 -8.76
N SER A 149 -12.83 7.78 -8.11
CA SER A 149 -13.26 8.49 -6.89
C SER A 149 -12.92 7.73 -5.60
N GLY A 150 -12.43 6.49 -5.69
CA GLY A 150 -12.16 5.63 -4.54
C GLY A 150 -10.95 6.14 -3.75
N GLU A 151 -11.14 6.35 -2.45
CA GLU A 151 -10.08 6.78 -1.53
C GLU A 151 -9.64 5.65 -0.57
N ARG A 152 -10.55 4.73 -0.22
CA ARG A 152 -10.27 3.63 0.72
C ARG A 152 -10.57 2.27 0.11
N PHE A 153 -9.57 1.39 0.13
CA PHE A 153 -9.66 0.00 -0.33
C PHE A 153 -9.07 -0.97 0.71
N ASN A 154 -8.84 -0.51 1.94
CA ASN A 154 -8.20 -1.32 2.97
C ASN A 154 -8.99 -2.61 3.23
N GLY A 155 -8.28 -3.73 3.31
CA GLY A 155 -8.86 -5.05 3.56
C GLY A 155 -9.83 -5.57 2.48
N MET A 156 -9.98 -4.90 1.33
CA MET A 156 -11.01 -5.23 0.34
C MET A 156 -11.02 -6.71 -0.06
N PHE A 157 -9.84 -7.32 -0.22
CA PHE A 157 -9.67 -8.73 -0.59
C PHE A 157 -8.93 -9.55 0.48
N PHE A 158 -8.95 -9.10 1.74
CA PHE A 158 -8.36 -9.83 2.87
C PHE A 158 -8.91 -11.26 2.96
N GLU A 159 -8.06 -12.28 3.13
CA GLU A 159 -8.46 -13.69 3.23
C GLU A 159 -9.40 -14.19 2.10
N THR A 160 -9.15 -13.78 0.85
CA THR A 160 -9.92 -14.24 -0.33
C THR A 160 -9.13 -15.18 -1.25
N GLU A 161 -9.84 -15.97 -2.08
CA GLU A 161 -9.24 -16.69 -3.22
C GLU A 161 -9.17 -15.82 -4.49
N PHE A 162 -9.51 -14.52 -4.39
CA PHE A 162 -9.64 -13.63 -5.54
C PHE A 162 -8.32 -13.51 -6.32
N ASN A 163 -8.39 -13.70 -7.64
CA ASN A 163 -7.26 -13.52 -8.55
C ASN A 163 -7.69 -12.84 -9.88
N GLY A 164 -8.71 -11.98 -9.82
CA GLY A 164 -9.20 -11.23 -10.97
C GLY A 164 -8.31 -10.06 -11.36
N TYR A 165 -8.33 -9.68 -12.63
CA TYR A 165 -7.50 -8.60 -13.18
C TYR A 165 -7.98 -7.23 -12.71
N LEU A 166 -7.07 -6.42 -12.14
CA LEU A 166 -7.36 -5.08 -11.59
C LEU A 166 -6.48 -3.96 -12.17
N ASN A 167 -5.61 -4.26 -13.13
CA ASN A 167 -4.57 -3.32 -13.57
C ASN A 167 -5.14 -2.07 -14.25
N ASP A 168 -6.38 -2.11 -14.74
CA ASP A 168 -7.04 -0.96 -15.38
C ASP A 168 -7.81 -0.07 -14.39
N TRP A 169 -7.79 -0.39 -13.09
CA TRP A 169 -8.35 0.48 -12.06
C TRP A 169 -7.57 1.80 -11.95
N ASP A 170 -8.31 2.90 -11.85
CA ASP A 170 -7.76 4.22 -11.57
C ASP A 170 -7.57 4.37 -10.06
N MET A 171 -6.31 4.31 -9.61
CA MET A 171 -5.92 4.45 -8.21
C MET A 171 -5.45 5.85 -7.83
N SER A 172 -5.60 6.84 -8.73
CA SER A 172 -5.05 8.19 -8.53
C SER A 172 -5.60 8.94 -7.31
N SER A 173 -6.79 8.58 -6.84
CA SER A 173 -7.43 9.11 -5.63
C SER A 173 -7.22 8.25 -4.38
N ALA A 174 -6.65 7.05 -4.51
CA ALA A 174 -6.52 6.11 -3.40
C ALA A 174 -5.56 6.66 -2.34
N LYS A 175 -5.99 6.59 -1.08
CA LYS A 175 -5.22 7.02 0.10
C LYS A 175 -4.84 5.83 0.98
N ASN A 176 -5.73 4.84 1.10
CA ASN A 176 -5.52 3.70 1.98
C ASN A 176 -5.69 2.37 1.23
N LEU A 177 -4.59 1.61 1.13
CA LEU A 177 -4.51 0.26 0.54
C LEU A 177 -4.10 -0.80 1.58
N SER A 178 -4.08 -0.45 2.88
CA SER A 178 -3.64 -1.36 3.94
C SER A 178 -4.40 -2.67 3.94
N GLY A 179 -3.68 -3.79 4.04
CA GLY A 179 -4.25 -5.14 4.05
C GLY A 179 -5.11 -5.51 2.84
N MET A 180 -5.10 -4.75 1.74
CA MET A 180 -6.01 -4.97 0.60
C MET A 180 -5.94 -6.40 0.05
N PHE A 181 -4.75 -7.02 0.04
CA PHE A 181 -4.51 -8.40 -0.39
C PHE A 181 -3.85 -9.25 0.71
N ASP A 182 -4.02 -8.88 1.99
CA ASP A 182 -3.47 -9.68 3.09
C ASP A 182 -4.17 -11.06 3.17
N ASP A 183 -3.38 -12.12 3.26
CA ASP A 183 -3.78 -13.53 3.14
C ASP A 183 -4.53 -13.89 1.83
N ALA A 184 -4.46 -13.06 0.78
CA ALA A 184 -4.96 -13.36 -0.56
C ALA A 184 -3.98 -14.28 -1.31
N LYS A 185 -3.85 -15.53 -0.84
CA LYS A 185 -2.77 -16.46 -1.23
C LYS A 185 -2.63 -16.73 -2.73
N GLN A 186 -3.71 -16.58 -3.50
CA GLN A 186 -3.75 -16.88 -4.93
C GLN A 186 -3.53 -15.64 -5.82
N PHE A 187 -3.57 -14.43 -5.25
CA PHE A 187 -3.51 -13.20 -6.04
C PHE A 187 -2.13 -13.02 -6.67
N ASN A 188 -2.08 -12.89 -7.99
CA ASN A 188 -0.85 -12.67 -8.76
C ASN A 188 -1.12 -11.93 -10.09
N GLN A 189 -2.01 -10.94 -10.08
CA GLN A 189 -2.34 -10.14 -11.27
C GLN A 189 -1.49 -8.86 -11.33
N PRO A 190 -1.16 -8.38 -12.54
CA PRO A 190 -0.34 -7.19 -12.71
C PRO A 190 -1.04 -5.95 -12.12
N LEU A 191 -0.25 -5.08 -11.52
CA LEU A 191 -0.67 -3.80 -10.89
C LEU A 191 0.25 -2.63 -11.31
N ASP A 192 1.03 -2.80 -12.38
CA ASP A 192 2.05 -1.87 -12.85
C ASP A 192 1.48 -0.54 -13.37
N LYS A 193 0.20 -0.51 -13.75
CA LYS A 193 -0.48 0.71 -14.22
C LYS A 193 -1.07 1.56 -13.09
N TRP A 194 -1.12 1.06 -11.86
CA TRP A 194 -1.70 1.79 -10.74
C TRP A 194 -0.91 3.07 -10.44
N ASN A 195 -1.62 4.20 -10.39
CA ASN A 195 -1.05 5.46 -9.91
C ASN A 195 -1.16 5.53 -8.38
N THR A 196 -0.07 5.24 -7.68
CA THR A 196 -0.03 5.22 -6.20
C THR A 196 0.39 6.55 -5.56
N SER A 197 0.56 7.62 -6.34
CA SER A 197 1.15 8.90 -5.86
C SER A 197 0.33 9.64 -4.77
N SER A 198 -0.91 9.22 -4.54
CA SER A 198 -1.79 9.73 -3.48
C SER A 198 -1.88 8.81 -2.26
N VAL A 199 -1.32 7.60 -2.32
CA VAL A 199 -1.45 6.59 -1.26
C VAL A 199 -0.59 6.99 -0.06
N GLU A 200 -1.19 6.90 1.12
CA GLU A 200 -0.59 7.25 2.41
C GLU A 200 -0.31 5.98 3.25
N ASP A 201 -1.15 4.94 3.13
CA ASP A 201 -1.04 3.70 3.90
C ASP A 201 -1.06 2.45 3.00
N MET A 202 0.00 1.63 3.11
CA MET A 202 0.17 0.33 2.46
C MET A 202 0.50 -0.78 3.48
N GLY A 203 0.24 -0.56 4.77
CA GLY A 203 0.53 -1.51 5.84
C GLY A 203 -0.11 -2.87 5.57
N GLY A 204 0.68 -3.94 5.61
CA GLY A 204 0.22 -5.31 5.40
C GLY A 204 -0.37 -5.60 4.01
N MET A 205 -0.29 -4.70 3.02
CA MET A 205 -1.04 -4.82 1.76
C MET A 205 -0.89 -6.19 1.06
N PHE A 206 0.29 -6.82 1.14
CA PHE A 206 0.59 -8.14 0.58
C PHE A 206 1.12 -9.12 1.64
N ALA A 207 0.79 -8.93 2.92
CA ALA A 207 1.13 -9.92 3.94
C ALA A 207 0.47 -11.27 3.59
N GLU A 208 1.20 -12.37 3.75
CA GLU A 208 0.75 -13.74 3.43
C GLU A 208 0.26 -13.93 1.96
N ALA A 209 0.49 -12.99 1.05
CA ALA A 209 0.16 -13.09 -0.37
C ALA A 209 1.17 -14.00 -1.09
N ILE A 210 1.09 -15.30 -0.80
CA ILE A 210 2.09 -16.31 -1.18
C ILE A 210 2.42 -16.32 -2.67
N SER A 211 1.42 -16.15 -3.55
CA SER A 211 1.62 -16.24 -5.01
C SER A 211 2.08 -14.95 -5.68
N PHE A 212 2.05 -13.82 -4.98
CA PHE A 212 2.30 -12.52 -5.59
C PHE A 212 3.78 -12.35 -5.96
N ASP A 213 4.05 -12.12 -7.25
CA ASP A 213 5.39 -11.84 -7.79
C ASP A 213 5.33 -10.87 -8.99
N GLN A 214 4.43 -9.87 -8.96
CA GLN A 214 4.31 -8.89 -10.03
C GLN A 214 5.24 -7.69 -9.83
N ASP A 215 5.65 -7.05 -10.92
CA ASP A 215 6.52 -5.87 -10.85
C ASP A 215 5.73 -4.63 -10.43
N ILE A 216 6.12 -4.06 -9.29
CA ILE A 216 5.58 -2.82 -8.72
C ILE A 216 6.70 -1.79 -8.46
N SER A 217 7.87 -1.98 -9.06
CA SER A 217 9.03 -1.08 -8.89
C SER A 217 8.76 0.35 -9.36
N MET A 218 7.78 0.53 -10.25
CA MET A 218 7.37 1.83 -10.82
C MET A 218 6.36 2.62 -9.98
N TRP A 219 5.87 2.05 -8.86
CA TRP A 219 4.96 2.76 -7.96
C TRP A 219 5.61 4.01 -7.34
N ASP A 220 4.87 5.12 -7.32
CA ASP A 220 5.24 6.32 -6.57
C ASP A 220 4.77 6.16 -5.13
N VAL A 221 5.70 5.87 -4.22
CA VAL A 221 5.42 5.64 -2.79
C VAL A 221 5.86 6.80 -1.90
N ARG A 222 6.14 7.98 -2.47
CA ARG A 222 6.71 9.11 -1.72
C ARG A 222 5.80 9.68 -0.62
N LYS A 223 4.48 9.48 -0.75
CA LYS A 223 3.48 9.87 0.26
C LYS A 223 3.14 8.76 1.27
N VAL A 224 3.63 7.54 1.05
CA VAL A 224 3.35 6.43 1.95
C VAL A 224 4.13 6.63 3.24
N ASN A 225 3.40 6.63 4.37
CA ASN A 225 3.95 6.79 5.71
C ASN A 225 3.76 5.54 6.59
N VAL A 226 2.99 4.55 6.14
CA VAL A 226 2.82 3.24 6.79
C VAL A 226 3.08 2.10 5.80
N MET A 227 4.03 1.23 6.15
CA MET A 227 4.40 0.01 5.41
C MET A 227 4.68 -1.19 6.34
N THR A 228 4.25 -1.11 7.60
CA THR A 228 4.38 -2.22 8.57
C THR A 228 3.81 -3.49 7.97
N ASN A 229 4.51 -4.63 8.06
CA ASN A 229 4.08 -5.93 7.53
C ASN A 229 3.84 -6.02 6.01
N MET A 230 4.18 -5.01 5.19
CA MET A 230 3.72 -4.92 3.78
C MET A 230 3.88 -6.21 2.96
N PHE A 231 4.99 -6.94 3.13
CA PHE A 231 5.31 -8.21 2.46
C PHE A 231 5.62 -9.34 3.44
N ARG A 232 5.14 -9.27 4.69
CA ARG A 232 5.36 -10.35 5.69
C ARG A 232 4.86 -11.67 5.12
N ASN A 233 5.70 -12.70 5.05
CA ASN A 233 5.40 -14.02 4.50
C ASN A 233 4.98 -14.04 3.01
N ALA A 234 5.26 -12.99 2.23
CA ALA A 234 5.12 -13.00 0.76
C ALA A 234 6.32 -13.74 0.12
N VAL A 235 6.33 -15.07 0.27
CA VAL A 235 7.51 -15.92 0.00
C VAL A 235 7.97 -15.96 -1.46
N ASN A 236 7.10 -15.67 -2.42
CA ASN A 236 7.45 -15.65 -3.84
C ASN A 236 7.82 -14.27 -4.38
N PHE A 237 7.61 -13.20 -3.62
CA PHE A 237 7.83 -11.83 -4.08
C PHE A 237 9.33 -11.49 -4.13
N LYS A 238 9.95 -11.61 -5.31
CA LYS A 238 11.41 -11.52 -5.51
C LYS A 238 11.82 -10.26 -6.26
N ARG A 239 11.09 -9.16 -6.07
CA ARG A 239 11.29 -7.91 -6.79
C ARG A 239 12.31 -7.00 -6.11
N ASP A 240 12.92 -6.14 -6.92
CA ASP A 240 13.85 -5.12 -6.44
C ASP A 240 13.12 -3.79 -6.24
N LEU A 241 12.91 -3.42 -4.98
CA LEU A 241 12.26 -2.17 -4.57
C LEU A 241 13.29 -1.14 -4.06
N SER A 242 14.58 -1.35 -4.28
CA SER A 242 15.62 -0.41 -3.86
C SER A 242 15.53 0.96 -4.54
N VAL A 243 14.77 1.05 -5.63
CA VAL A 243 14.46 2.28 -6.37
C VAL A 243 13.37 3.13 -5.72
N TRP A 244 12.59 2.59 -4.78
CA TRP A 244 11.53 3.35 -4.11
C TRP A 244 12.09 4.45 -3.22
N GLU A 245 11.56 5.66 -3.39
CA GLU A 245 11.85 6.81 -2.54
C GLU A 245 10.81 6.90 -1.41
N VAL A 246 11.24 6.72 -0.16
CA VAL A 246 10.36 6.65 1.03
C VAL A 246 10.69 7.76 2.06
N PRO A 247 10.54 9.05 1.71
CA PRO A 247 11.02 10.17 2.52
C PRO A 247 10.30 10.32 3.88
N LEU A 248 9.09 9.77 4.02
CA LEU A 248 8.28 9.85 5.24
C LEU A 248 8.58 8.73 6.25
N ILE A 249 9.31 7.68 5.84
CA ILE A 249 9.62 6.51 6.67
C ILE A 249 11.10 6.58 7.10
N LYS A 250 11.33 7.02 8.34
CA LYS A 250 12.68 7.24 8.92
C LYS A 250 13.34 5.99 9.47
N LEU A 251 12.53 5.00 9.84
CA LEU A 251 12.99 3.72 10.36
C LEU A 251 12.38 2.62 9.51
N ALA A 252 13.14 1.55 9.29
CA ALA A 252 12.62 0.36 8.63
C ALA A 252 11.32 -0.07 9.34
N PRO A 253 10.20 -0.20 8.60
CA PRO A 253 8.94 -0.63 9.18
C PRO A 253 9.08 -2.03 9.79
N GLU A 254 8.40 -2.25 10.91
CA GLU A 254 8.33 -3.56 11.54
C GLU A 254 7.81 -4.60 10.55
N ASP A 255 8.53 -5.72 10.46
CA ASP A 255 8.20 -6.87 9.63
C ASP A 255 7.87 -6.58 8.16
N PHE A 256 8.38 -5.46 7.61
CA PHE A 256 8.14 -5.05 6.21
C PHE A 256 8.25 -6.20 5.20
N ALA A 257 9.26 -7.07 5.37
CA ALA A 257 9.55 -8.20 4.49
C ALA A 257 9.96 -9.45 5.27
N ALA A 258 9.45 -9.64 6.50
CA ALA A 258 9.78 -10.82 7.29
C ALA A 258 9.38 -12.09 6.50
N ASN A 259 10.34 -13.00 6.26
CA ASN A 259 10.19 -14.19 5.41
C ASN A 259 9.78 -13.93 3.95
N SER A 260 10.10 -12.76 3.39
CA SER A 260 9.98 -12.47 1.97
C SER A 260 11.36 -12.20 1.35
N PRO A 261 11.65 -12.69 0.12
CA PRO A 261 12.94 -12.49 -0.54
C PRO A 261 13.08 -11.14 -1.26
N VAL A 262 12.13 -10.23 -1.10
CA VAL A 262 12.15 -8.87 -1.70
C VAL A 262 13.42 -8.09 -1.31
N ILE A 263 13.97 -7.33 -2.25
CA ILE A 263 15.02 -6.37 -1.96
C ILE A 263 14.34 -5.07 -1.52
N SER A 264 14.41 -4.79 -0.22
CA SER A 264 13.73 -3.64 0.40
C SER A 264 14.22 -2.27 -0.09
N PRO A 265 13.36 -1.24 0.01
CA PRO A 265 13.76 0.16 -0.16
C PRO A 265 14.88 0.57 0.79
N VAL A 266 15.54 1.69 0.46
CA VAL A 266 16.48 2.32 1.38
C VAL A 266 15.70 3.19 2.35
N TRP A 267 15.56 2.72 3.58
CA TRP A 267 14.99 3.52 4.66
C TRP A 267 15.91 4.70 4.97
N ASP A 268 15.33 5.89 5.12
CA ASP A 268 16.07 7.10 5.47
C ASP A 268 16.55 7.00 6.92
N SER A 269 17.65 6.28 7.10
CA SER A 269 18.32 6.08 8.39
C SER A 269 19.02 7.34 8.90
N SER A 270 18.58 8.54 8.50
CA SER A 270 18.87 9.79 9.20
C SER A 270 18.20 9.85 10.59
N VAL A 271 18.18 8.72 11.29
CA VAL A 271 17.86 8.59 12.70
C VAL A 271 18.89 9.45 13.42
N GLU A 272 18.47 10.64 13.82
CA GLU A 272 18.98 11.25 15.03
C GLU A 272 18.81 10.21 16.13
N TRP A 273 19.92 9.61 16.56
CA TRP A 273 19.95 8.53 17.51
C TRP A 273 19.25 8.92 18.82
N SER A 274 17.97 8.59 18.98
CA SER A 274 17.32 8.61 20.29
C SER A 274 17.66 7.29 20.99
N PHE A 275 18.80 7.25 21.69
CA PHE A 275 19.26 6.06 22.37
C PHE A 275 18.38 5.73 23.60
N SER A 276 17.72 4.57 23.58
CA SER A 276 17.31 3.87 24.81
C SER A 276 18.48 3.01 25.30
N GLY A 277 18.82 3.14 26.59
CA GLY A 277 20.15 2.87 27.15
C GLY A 277 20.72 1.44 27.11
N TYR A 278 20.03 0.46 26.51
CA TYR A 278 20.49 -0.94 26.47
C TYR A 278 21.22 -1.32 25.17
N TYR A 279 20.90 -0.69 24.04
CA TYR A 279 21.62 -0.92 22.77
C TYR A 279 22.97 -0.19 22.69
N PHE A 280 23.18 0.78 23.59
CA PHE A 280 24.41 1.58 23.68
C PHE A 280 25.62 0.74 24.14
N LEU A 281 25.45 -0.17 25.11
CA LEU A 281 26.53 -1.06 25.54
C LEU A 281 26.97 -2.04 24.44
N GLY A 282 26.02 -2.57 23.66
CA GLY A 282 26.32 -3.51 22.58
C GLY A 282 27.14 -2.89 21.46
N ALA A 283 26.76 -1.69 21.01
CA ALA A 283 27.51 -0.93 20.00
C ALA A 283 28.89 -0.50 20.53
N LEU A 284 28.99 -0.08 21.80
CA LEU A 284 30.24 0.29 22.46
C LEU A 284 31.20 -0.92 22.54
N VAL A 285 30.70 -2.11 22.88
CA VAL A 285 31.51 -3.34 22.95
C VAL A 285 32.00 -3.76 21.55
N ILE A 286 31.16 -3.65 20.51
CA ILE A 286 31.56 -3.95 19.13
C ILE A 286 32.62 -2.94 18.63
N LEU A 287 32.49 -1.66 18.97
CA LEU A 287 33.47 -0.62 18.65
C LEU A 287 34.81 -0.85 19.38
N LEU A 288 34.76 -1.25 20.67
CA LEU A 288 35.94 -1.57 21.47
C LEU A 288 36.67 -2.82 20.96
N ILE A 289 35.93 -3.86 20.54
CA ILE A 289 36.50 -5.09 19.96
C ILE A 289 37.15 -4.82 18.60
N SER A 290 36.53 -3.99 17.76
CA SER A 290 37.06 -3.63 16.44
C SER A 290 38.31 -2.75 16.53
N VAL A 291 38.36 -1.81 17.49
CA VAL A 291 39.56 -1.00 17.80
C VAL A 291 40.68 -1.85 18.41
N PHE A 292 40.35 -2.81 19.28
CA PHE A 292 41.32 -3.75 19.87
C PHE A 292 41.98 -4.64 18.80
N TRP A 293 41.21 -5.11 17.81
CA TRP A 293 41.73 -5.94 16.72
C TRP A 293 42.56 -5.17 15.70
N PHE A 294 42.20 -3.91 15.39
CA PHE A 294 42.93 -3.10 14.41
C PHE A 294 44.35 -2.73 14.87
N THR A 295 44.56 -2.61 16.18
CA THR A 295 45.82 -2.13 16.77
C THR A 295 46.88 -3.22 16.97
N GLN A 296 46.51 -4.51 16.88
CA GLN A 296 47.43 -5.63 17.09
C GLN A 296 48.15 -6.12 15.82
N LYS A 297 47.74 -5.70 14.60
CA LYS A 297 48.18 -6.41 13.37
C LYS A 297 48.66 -5.61 12.16
N ARG A 298 48.87 -4.29 12.21
CA ARG A 298 49.40 -3.57 11.03
C ARG A 298 50.51 -2.59 11.35
N LYS A 299 51.65 -2.75 10.66
CA LYS A 299 52.62 -1.66 10.46
C LYS A 299 51.98 -0.62 9.53
N PRO A 300 52.22 0.68 9.76
CA PRO A 300 51.63 1.73 8.95
C PRO A 300 52.28 1.71 7.56
N SER A 301 51.48 1.43 6.53
CA SER A 301 51.77 1.85 5.17
C SER A 301 50.78 2.96 4.84
N ASP A 302 51.33 4.08 4.40
CA ASP A 302 50.62 5.31 4.06
C ASP A 302 49.50 5.02 3.05
N ASP A 303 48.26 5.33 3.44
CA ASP A 303 47.04 5.55 2.59
C ASP A 303 45.71 5.20 3.28
N VAL A 304 45.70 4.93 4.59
CA VAL A 304 44.45 4.70 5.34
C VAL A 304 44.13 5.86 6.26
N LEU A 305 42.88 6.33 6.18
CA LEU A 305 42.17 7.26 7.07
C LEU A 305 42.74 7.26 8.50
N THR A 306 43.57 8.25 8.80
CA THR A 306 44.03 8.49 10.17
C THR A 306 42.87 9.11 10.95
N VAL A 307 42.20 8.30 11.77
CA VAL A 307 41.52 8.79 12.98
C VAL A 307 42.58 9.59 13.74
N GLU A 308 42.26 10.84 14.10
CA GLU A 308 43.20 11.69 14.84
C GLU A 308 43.65 10.94 16.10
N LYS A 309 44.96 10.69 16.17
CA LYS A 309 45.63 9.84 17.16
C LYS A 309 45.35 10.29 18.61
N ASP A 310 44.96 11.54 18.78
CA ASP A 310 44.72 12.21 20.06
C ASP A 310 43.38 11.80 20.71
N ASP A 311 42.36 11.48 19.91
CA ASP A 311 41.06 11.00 20.42
C ASP A 311 41.16 9.55 20.94
N TYR A 312 42.02 8.73 20.31
CA TYR A 312 42.31 7.35 20.72
C TYR A 312 43.11 7.29 22.03
N GLU A 313 44.17 8.09 22.18
CA GLU A 313 44.98 8.09 23.40
C GLU A 313 44.20 8.65 24.60
N SER A 314 43.29 9.61 24.36
CA SER A 314 42.39 10.14 25.39
C SER A 314 41.41 9.06 25.91
N LEU A 315 40.78 8.31 25.00
CA LEU A 315 39.89 7.18 25.33
C LEU A 315 40.63 6.02 26.01
N LYS A 316 41.87 5.74 25.59
CA LYS A 316 42.70 4.67 26.14
C LYS A 316 43.21 4.98 27.55
N VAL A 317 43.63 6.23 27.82
CA VAL A 317 44.00 6.70 29.17
C VAL A 317 42.78 6.64 30.09
N PHE A 318 41.61 7.04 29.60
CA PHE A 318 40.36 7.03 30.34
C PHE A 318 39.92 5.60 30.73
N LEU A 319 39.97 4.64 29.80
CA LEU A 319 39.56 3.25 30.03
C LEU A 319 40.57 2.45 30.87
N ASN A 320 41.89 2.72 30.76
CA ASN A 320 42.91 2.00 31.53
C ASN A 320 43.00 2.42 33.01
N GLN A 321 42.45 3.58 33.39
CA GLN A 321 42.50 4.05 34.77
C GLN A 321 41.34 3.55 35.66
N LYS A 322 40.30 2.92 35.09
CA LYS A 322 39.05 2.63 35.81
C LYS A 322 38.69 1.15 35.73
N ASN A 323 38.87 0.46 36.86
CA ASN A 323 38.53 -0.95 37.08
C ASN A 323 37.17 -1.08 37.84
N SER A 324 36.13 -0.32 37.48
CA SER A 324 34.85 -0.36 38.21
C SER A 324 33.62 -0.37 37.31
N ASP A 325 32.67 -1.24 37.67
CA ASP A 325 31.55 -1.72 36.85
C ASP A 325 30.45 -0.71 36.46
N GLN A 326 30.58 0.59 36.74
CA GLN A 326 29.60 1.59 36.28
C GLN A 326 30.25 2.93 35.92
N LEU A 327 29.96 3.40 34.70
CA LEU A 327 30.30 4.73 34.18
C LEU A 327 29.33 5.78 34.73
N THR A 328 29.84 6.94 35.12
CA THR A 328 29.00 8.07 35.55
C THR A 328 28.38 8.81 34.36
N ARG A 329 27.33 9.59 34.61
CA ARG A 329 26.60 10.33 33.56
C ARG A 329 27.47 11.36 32.82
N ALA A 330 28.37 12.04 33.52
CA ALA A 330 29.31 12.99 32.91
C ALA A 330 30.34 12.28 32.00
N GLU A 331 30.77 11.09 32.40
CA GLU A 331 31.69 10.25 31.62
C GLU A 331 31.00 9.69 30.35
N LEU A 332 29.71 9.34 30.46
CA LEU A 332 28.88 8.99 29.31
C LEU A 332 28.71 10.16 28.33
N ASP A 333 28.50 11.38 28.84
CA ASP A 333 28.37 12.59 28.03
C ASP A 333 29.68 12.94 27.30
N GLU A 334 30.84 12.72 27.94
CA GLU A 334 32.16 12.89 27.31
C GLU A 334 32.42 11.85 26.20
N ILE A 335 32.10 10.58 26.46
CA ILE A 335 32.19 9.50 25.47
C ILE A 335 31.24 9.77 24.29
N LEU A 336 30.02 10.25 24.55
CA LEU A 336 29.07 10.69 23.53
C LEU A 336 29.66 11.83 22.68
N GLY A 337 30.29 12.82 23.31
CA GLY A 337 30.94 13.93 22.62
C GLY A 337 32.07 13.48 21.69
N ILE A 338 32.92 12.55 22.14
CA ILE A 338 34.01 12.00 21.32
C ILE A 338 33.47 11.15 20.16
N THR A 339 32.41 10.36 20.42
CA THR A 339 31.76 9.52 19.41
C THR A 339 31.12 10.37 18.31
N GLN A 340 30.42 11.45 18.68
CA GLN A 340 29.83 12.39 17.73
C GLN A 340 30.89 13.06 16.85
N LYS A 341 32.01 13.54 17.45
CA LYS A 341 33.13 14.12 16.69
C LYS A 341 33.71 13.13 15.69
N THR A 342 33.89 11.87 16.10
CA THR A 342 34.42 10.80 15.25
C THR A 342 33.48 10.52 14.07
N MET A 343 32.17 10.45 14.31
CA MET A 343 31.17 10.26 13.25
C MET A 343 31.14 11.42 12.26
N GLU A 344 31.20 12.67 12.73
CA GLU A 344 31.26 13.86 11.86
C GLU A 344 32.58 13.93 11.06
N SER A 345 33.68 13.42 11.62
CA SER A 345 34.93 13.24 10.89
C SER A 345 34.77 12.22 9.75
N GLN A 346 34.12 11.07 10.01
CA GLN A 346 33.86 10.07 8.97
C GLN A 346 32.90 10.56 7.87
N LYS A 347 31.84 11.29 8.23
CA LYS A 347 30.95 11.94 7.25
C LYS A 347 31.70 12.90 6.35
N ARG A 348 32.57 13.75 6.92
CA ARG A 348 33.42 14.68 6.15
C ARG A 348 34.39 13.95 5.25
N ALA A 349 35.03 12.89 5.74
CA ALA A 349 35.93 12.06 4.95
C ALA A 349 35.20 11.40 3.75
N ARG A 350 34.01 10.86 3.99
CA ARG A 350 33.14 10.28 2.94
C ARG A 350 32.73 11.31 1.90
N SER A 351 32.30 12.49 2.33
CA SER A 351 31.96 13.59 1.41
C SER A 351 33.16 14.01 0.55
N ASN A 352 34.35 14.11 1.15
CA ASN A 352 35.58 14.45 0.44
C ASN A 352 36.00 13.36 -0.55
N PHE A 353 35.84 12.08 -0.19
CA PHE A 353 36.10 10.96 -1.08
C PHE A 353 35.18 11.00 -2.30
N ILE A 354 33.86 11.19 -2.10
CA ILE A 354 32.89 11.30 -3.20
C ILE A 354 33.26 12.46 -4.13
N LYS A 355 33.59 13.63 -3.57
CA LYS A 355 34.00 14.79 -4.37
C LYS A 355 35.26 14.50 -5.20
N LYS A 356 36.31 13.94 -4.58
CA LYS A 356 37.56 13.60 -5.28
C LYS A 356 37.35 12.55 -6.37
N PHE A 357 36.50 11.56 -6.10
CA PHE A 357 36.22 10.50 -7.06
C PHE A 357 35.41 11.00 -8.23
N ASN A 358 34.35 11.76 -8.00
CA ASN A 358 33.55 12.35 -9.07
C ASN A 358 34.39 13.34 -9.92
N SER A 359 35.38 14.01 -9.32
CA SER A 359 36.32 14.87 -10.06
C SER A 359 37.46 14.12 -10.76
N SER A 360 37.61 12.80 -10.55
CA SER A 360 38.70 12.00 -11.14
C SER A 360 38.44 11.57 -12.59
N GLY A 361 37.21 11.73 -13.08
CA GLY A 361 36.81 11.35 -14.44
C GLY A 361 36.58 9.86 -14.66
N HIS A 362 36.76 9.00 -13.63
CA HIS A 362 36.55 7.55 -13.73
C HIS A 362 35.07 7.13 -13.75
N GLY A 363 34.16 7.99 -13.30
CA GLY A 363 32.75 7.71 -13.19
C GLY A 363 32.09 8.54 -12.10
N GLU A 364 30.81 8.30 -11.87
CA GLU A 364 30.03 8.93 -10.81
C GLU A 364 29.69 7.87 -9.74
N ILE A 365 30.01 8.15 -8.48
CA ILE A 365 29.55 7.28 -7.38
C ILE A 365 28.02 7.39 -7.30
N ILE A 366 27.34 6.27 -7.56
CA ILE A 366 25.89 6.15 -7.38
C ILE A 366 25.61 5.95 -5.89
N ARG A 367 26.40 5.10 -5.22
CA ARG A 367 26.16 4.73 -3.82
C ARG A 367 27.42 4.21 -3.14
N ILE A 368 27.53 4.44 -1.83
CA ILE A 368 28.48 3.75 -0.95
C ILE A 368 27.65 3.00 0.09
N ARG A 369 27.82 1.68 0.18
CA ARG A 369 27.19 0.82 1.19
C ARG A 369 28.22 0.50 2.27
N ASP A 370 27.80 0.63 3.51
CA ASP A 370 28.58 0.26 4.67
C ASP A 370 28.31 -1.22 4.96
N GLU A 371 29.34 -2.06 4.88
CA GLU A 371 29.25 -3.48 5.19
C GLU A 371 29.97 -3.75 6.52
N PHE A 372 29.20 -4.24 7.49
CA PHE A 372 29.70 -4.65 8.78
C PHE A 372 29.86 -6.17 8.80
N ASP A 373 31.09 -6.62 8.97
CA ASP A 373 31.39 -7.97 9.44
C ASP A 373 32.02 -7.89 10.84
N SER A 374 31.81 -8.92 11.64
CA SER A 374 32.48 -9.19 12.93
C SER A 374 34.00 -8.91 12.99
N ARG A 375 34.69 -8.81 11.84
CA ARG A 375 36.15 -8.64 11.74
C ARG A 375 36.59 -7.44 10.89
N SER A 376 35.68 -6.76 10.18
CA SER A 376 36.06 -5.65 9.30
C SER A 376 34.92 -4.68 9.03
N PHE A 377 35.28 -3.40 8.91
CA PHE A 377 34.42 -2.37 8.34
C PHE A 377 34.81 -2.23 6.87
N ASN A 378 33.91 -2.60 5.96
CA ASN A 378 34.14 -2.50 4.52
C ASN A 378 33.21 -1.46 3.90
N TYR A 379 33.72 -0.73 2.91
CA TYR A 379 32.92 0.15 2.07
C TYR A 379 32.74 -0.50 0.71
N GLN A 380 31.51 -0.81 0.33
CA GLN A 380 31.20 -1.21 -1.04
C GLN A 380 30.82 0.05 -1.84
N VAL A 381 31.68 0.43 -2.78
CA VAL A 381 31.45 1.60 -3.65
C VAL A 381 30.82 1.14 -4.95
N ILE A 382 29.60 1.61 -5.21
CA ILE A 382 28.86 1.40 -6.46
C ILE A 382 28.95 2.68 -7.27
N TRP A 383 29.50 2.58 -8.48
CA TRP A 383 29.69 3.69 -9.40
C TRP A 383 29.20 3.37 -10.80
N LYS A 384 28.81 4.43 -11.51
CA LYS A 384 28.56 4.41 -12.94
C LYS A 384 29.83 4.86 -13.64
N LYS A 385 30.37 4.04 -14.53
CA LYS A 385 31.50 4.42 -15.38
C LYS A 385 31.09 5.56 -16.33
N SER A 386 31.91 6.60 -16.43
CA SER A 386 31.78 7.63 -17.46
C SER A 386 32.08 7.02 -18.84
N LYS A 387 31.41 7.53 -19.90
CA LYS A 387 31.63 7.07 -21.28
C LYS A 387 33.04 7.36 -21.78
#